data_AF-A0ABD1VDR9-F1
#
_entry.id   AF-A0ABD1VDR9-F1
#
_cell.length_a   1.000
_cell.length_b   1.000
_cell.length_c   1.000
_cell.angle_alpha   90.00
_cell.angle_beta   90.00
_cell.angle_gamma   90.00
#
_symmetry.space_group_name_H-M   'P 1'
#
loop_
_entity.id
_entity.type
_entity.pdbx_description
1 polymer ?
#
loop_
_entity_poly.entity_id
_entity_poly.type
_entity_poly.pdbx_seq_one_letter_code
_entity_poly.pdbx_strand_id
1 'polypeptide(L)'
;MPFSSERIFLEETSLVARPGVPMDDIKERMVARLSHLGIKVRSIEEDEHCVIPMGGPLPLLPQRVVGIGGTVGNVHPSTGYMVARTLAAAPVVANAIVQYLGSERSPLGSELSSEVWKDLWPIERRRQREFFCFGMDILLKLDLPLAWIFFSSLIYKPPDGFLMLFFDLEPRYWHGFLSSRLFLPDLILFGLSLFAHASNISSHCSFGKDDQQFSTR
;
A
#
# COMPACT_ATOMS: atom_id res chain seq x y z
N MET A 1 3.42 -15.47 9.30
CA MET A 1 3.03 -15.14 10.69
C MET A 1 2.90 -16.44 11.48
N PRO A 2 3.67 -16.67 12.55
CA PRO A 2 3.58 -17.90 13.33
C PRO A 2 2.32 -17.89 14.21
N PHE A 3 1.59 -19.00 14.23
CA PHE A 3 0.52 -19.27 15.20
C PHE A 3 1.04 -20.10 16.38
N SER A 4 2.01 -20.98 16.12
CA SER A 4 2.70 -21.79 17.14
C SER A 4 4.08 -22.21 16.63
N SER A 5 4.79 -23.05 17.37
CA SER A 5 6.06 -23.65 16.94
C SER A 5 5.94 -24.54 15.70
N GLU A 6 4.74 -25.04 15.39
CA GLU A 6 4.50 -25.97 14.28
C GLU A 6 3.46 -25.46 13.27
N ARG A 7 2.86 -24.28 13.51
CA ARG A 7 1.85 -23.70 12.62
C ARG A 7 2.23 -22.29 12.21
N ILE A 8 2.16 -22.03 10.91
CA ILE A 8 2.46 -20.74 10.32
C ILE A 8 1.38 -20.39 9.30
N PHE A 9 0.94 -19.14 9.30
CA PHE A 9 0.32 -18.50 8.15
C PHE A 9 1.43 -18.05 7.20
N LEU A 10 1.34 -18.47 5.94
CA LEU A 10 2.25 -18.05 4.89
C LEU A 10 1.44 -17.51 3.72
N GLU A 11 1.88 -16.38 3.21
CA GLU A 11 1.27 -15.68 2.09
C GLU A 11 2.38 -15.38 1.09
N GLU A 12 2.21 -15.86 -0.15
CA GLU A 12 2.99 -15.38 -1.29
C GLU A 12 2.10 -14.39 -2.05
N THR A 13 2.56 -13.16 -2.18
CA THR A 13 1.77 -12.07 -2.77
C THR A 13 2.59 -11.31 -3.80
N SER A 14 1.94 -10.89 -4.87
CA SER A 14 2.47 -9.87 -5.78
C SER A 14 2.06 -8.50 -5.28
N LEU A 15 3.04 -7.63 -4.98
CA LEU A 15 2.78 -6.29 -4.46
C LEU A 15 1.85 -5.45 -5.35
N VAL A 16 2.20 -5.31 -6.63
CA VAL A 16 1.38 -4.64 -7.64
C VAL A 16 1.74 -5.17 -9.02
N ALA A 17 0.73 -5.40 -9.87
CA ALA A 17 0.92 -5.85 -11.24
C ALA A 17 -0.22 -5.36 -12.14
N ARG A 18 0.08 -5.13 -13.43
CA ARG A 18 -0.92 -4.79 -14.45
C ARG A 18 -0.52 -5.46 -15.78
N PRO A 19 -1.21 -6.52 -16.24
CA PRO A 19 -2.32 -7.22 -15.57
C PRO A 19 -1.88 -7.93 -14.28
N GLY A 20 -2.84 -8.34 -13.45
CA GLY A 20 -2.57 -9.10 -12.23
C GLY A 20 -1.85 -10.42 -12.53
N VAL A 21 -0.98 -10.86 -11.62
CA VAL A 21 -0.24 -12.13 -11.76
C VAL A 21 -1.23 -13.29 -11.60
N PRO A 22 -1.19 -14.31 -12.49
CA PRO A 22 -2.01 -15.51 -12.34
C PRO A 22 -1.76 -16.21 -11.01
N MET A 23 -2.81 -16.80 -10.42
CA MET A 23 -2.68 -17.45 -9.11
C MET A 23 -1.78 -18.69 -9.17
N ASP A 24 -1.74 -19.39 -10.31
CA ASP A 24 -0.85 -20.53 -10.52
C ASP A 24 0.63 -20.10 -10.44
N ASP A 25 1.01 -18.98 -11.08
CA ASP A 25 2.37 -18.42 -10.98
C ASP A 25 2.74 -18.06 -9.53
N ILE A 26 1.80 -17.48 -8.76
CA ILE A 26 2.00 -17.16 -7.35
C ILE A 26 2.22 -18.44 -6.54
N LYS A 27 1.42 -19.47 -6.79
CA LYS A 27 1.54 -20.77 -6.13
C LYS A 27 2.87 -21.46 -6.45
N GLU A 28 3.32 -21.42 -7.70
CA GLU A 28 4.63 -21.94 -8.10
C GLU A 28 5.77 -21.21 -7.38
N ARG A 29 5.72 -19.89 -7.30
CA ARG A 29 6.70 -19.08 -6.55
C ARG A 29 6.71 -19.44 -5.07
N MET A 30 5.54 -19.61 -4.47
CA MET A 30 5.39 -20.04 -3.08
C MET A 30 6.07 -21.40 -2.83
N VAL A 31 5.80 -22.39 -3.69
CA VAL A 31 6.41 -23.73 -3.59
C VAL A 31 7.93 -23.66 -3.74
N ALA A 32 8.42 -22.91 -4.73
CA ALA A 32 9.85 -22.71 -4.93
C ALA A 32 10.52 -22.06 -3.70
N ARG A 33 9.88 -21.06 -3.10
CA ARG A 33 10.38 -20.37 -1.91
C ARG A 33 10.39 -21.29 -0.69
N LEU A 34 9.32 -22.05 -0.46
CA LEU A 34 9.24 -23.05 0.61
C LEU A 34 10.36 -24.09 0.48
N SER A 35 10.57 -24.60 -0.74
CA SER A 35 11.65 -25.56 -1.02
C SER A 35 13.03 -24.96 -0.77
N HIS A 36 13.28 -23.72 -1.21
CA HIS A 36 14.54 -23.01 -0.98
C HIS A 36 14.82 -22.81 0.53
N LEU A 37 13.79 -22.51 1.31
CA LEU A 37 13.89 -22.35 2.77
C LEU A 37 13.94 -23.69 3.53
N GLY A 38 13.85 -24.83 2.85
CA GLY A 38 13.83 -26.15 3.48
C GLY A 38 12.56 -26.43 4.29
N ILE A 39 11.48 -25.66 4.08
CA ILE A 39 10.23 -25.79 4.81
C ILE A 39 9.41 -26.93 4.19
N LYS A 40 9.18 -27.99 4.99
CA LYS A 40 8.33 -29.12 4.60
C LYS A 40 6.93 -28.94 5.15
N VAL A 41 5.98 -28.64 4.27
CA VAL A 41 4.55 -28.53 4.63
C VAL A 41 4.01 -29.92 4.95
N ARG A 42 3.53 -30.13 6.18
CA ARG A 42 2.93 -31.40 6.63
C ARG A 42 1.45 -31.49 6.24
N SER A 43 0.73 -30.40 6.41
CA SER A 43 -0.70 -30.26 6.12
C SER A 43 -1.04 -28.80 5.85
N ILE A 44 -2.09 -28.57 5.06
CA ILE A 44 -2.69 -27.25 4.84
C ILE A 44 -4.01 -27.25 5.60
N GLU A 45 -4.16 -26.34 6.57
CA GLU A 45 -5.41 -26.20 7.33
C GLU A 45 -6.42 -25.33 6.57
N GLU A 46 -5.96 -24.22 5.98
CA GLU A 46 -6.78 -23.27 5.23
C GLU A 46 -6.02 -22.79 3.98
N ASP A 47 -6.75 -22.55 2.89
CA ASP A 47 -6.24 -22.01 1.63
C ASP A 47 -7.15 -20.85 1.21
N GLU A 48 -6.56 -19.67 1.00
CA GLU A 48 -7.28 -18.44 0.65
C GLU A 48 -6.67 -17.80 -0.58
N HIS A 49 -7.53 -17.48 -1.56
CA HIS A 49 -7.16 -16.71 -2.73
C HIS A 49 -7.72 -15.30 -2.61
N CYS A 50 -6.83 -14.30 -2.60
CA CYS A 50 -7.22 -12.90 -2.48
C CYS A 50 -6.78 -12.10 -3.70
N VAL A 51 -7.70 -11.30 -4.25
CA VAL A 51 -7.42 -10.31 -5.30
C VAL A 51 -7.80 -8.93 -4.78
N ILE A 52 -6.81 -8.07 -4.63
CA ILE A 52 -7.00 -6.71 -4.15
C ILE A 52 -6.96 -5.74 -5.35
N PRO A 53 -8.05 -5.03 -5.65
CA PRO A 53 -8.07 -4.03 -6.71
C PRO A 53 -7.33 -2.77 -6.24
N MET A 54 -6.01 -2.78 -6.43
CA MET A 54 -5.07 -1.74 -6.02
C MET A 54 -5.50 -0.36 -6.55
N GLY A 55 -6.04 0.47 -5.66
CA GLY A 55 -6.46 1.82 -6.01
C GLY A 55 -7.60 1.87 -7.03
N GLY A 56 -8.55 0.93 -6.99
CA GLY A 56 -9.72 0.86 -7.89
C GLY A 56 -10.44 2.21 -8.15
N PRO A 57 -11.34 2.26 -9.16
CA PRO A 57 -11.91 3.52 -9.63
C PRO A 57 -12.61 4.29 -8.50
N LEU A 58 -12.55 5.62 -8.58
CA LEU A 58 -13.39 6.45 -7.73
C LEU A 58 -14.88 6.20 -8.04
N PRO A 59 -15.77 6.30 -7.04
CA PRO A 59 -17.19 6.22 -7.27
C PRO A 59 -17.62 7.30 -8.26
N LEU A 60 -18.54 6.97 -9.17
CA LEU A 60 -19.17 7.95 -10.05
C LEU A 60 -20.09 8.83 -9.22
N LEU A 61 -19.86 10.15 -9.25
CA LEU A 61 -20.63 11.14 -8.50
C LEU A 61 -21.29 12.13 -9.47
N PRO A 62 -22.54 12.57 -9.22
CA PRO A 62 -23.38 12.23 -8.06
C PRO A 62 -24.06 10.86 -8.18
N GLN A 63 -24.32 10.19 -7.05
CA GLN A 63 -25.12 8.96 -6.99
C GLN A 63 -25.91 8.85 -5.67
N ARG A 64 -27.04 8.13 -5.71
CA ARG A 64 -27.93 7.94 -4.55
C ARG A 64 -27.42 6.91 -3.54
N VAL A 65 -26.70 5.89 -4.01
CA VAL A 65 -26.19 4.82 -3.15
C VAL A 65 -24.91 5.30 -2.47
N VAL A 66 -24.79 5.07 -1.16
CA VAL A 66 -23.56 5.29 -0.41
C VAL A 66 -22.84 3.96 -0.25
N GLY A 67 -21.55 3.93 -0.53
CA GLY A 67 -20.70 2.75 -0.30
C GLY A 67 -19.78 2.93 0.91
N ILE A 68 -19.13 1.83 1.30
CA ILE A 68 -18.03 1.84 2.27
C ILE A 68 -16.95 0.84 1.87
N GLY A 69 -15.72 1.06 2.33
CA GLY A 69 -14.60 0.14 2.09
C GLY A 69 -14.06 0.17 0.66
N GLY A 70 -13.66 -0.99 0.13
CA GLY A 70 -13.08 -1.08 -1.22
C GLY A 70 -14.00 -0.57 -2.32
N THR A 71 -15.32 -0.68 -2.14
CA THR A 71 -16.34 -0.22 -3.11
C THR A 71 -16.31 1.29 -3.36
N VAL A 72 -15.69 2.06 -2.47
CA VAL A 72 -15.60 3.52 -2.61
C VAL A 72 -14.22 4.02 -3.00
N GLY A 73 -13.32 3.13 -3.41
CA GLY A 73 -11.96 3.51 -3.79
C GLY A 73 -11.03 3.76 -2.59
N ASN A 74 -11.35 3.20 -1.42
CA ASN A 74 -10.51 3.33 -0.21
C ASN A 74 -9.27 2.43 -0.20
N VAL A 75 -9.17 1.47 -1.13
CA VAL A 75 -7.99 0.61 -1.25
C VAL A 75 -6.78 1.48 -1.62
N HIS A 76 -5.72 1.42 -0.80
CA HIS A 76 -4.50 2.19 -1.05
C HIS A 76 -3.83 1.71 -2.35
N PRO A 77 -3.61 2.60 -3.35
CA PRO A 77 -3.07 2.20 -4.65
C PRO A 77 -1.74 1.45 -4.60
N SER A 78 -0.85 1.79 -3.67
CA SER A 78 0.50 1.20 -3.62
C SER A 78 0.65 0.02 -2.65
N THR A 79 -0.32 -0.24 -1.76
CA THR A 79 -0.17 -1.22 -0.66
C THR A 79 -1.37 -2.14 -0.48
N GLY A 80 -2.52 -1.83 -1.08
CA GLY A 80 -3.74 -2.62 -0.94
C GLY A 80 -4.47 -2.42 0.39
N TYR A 81 -3.90 -1.68 1.35
CA TYR A 81 -4.50 -1.48 2.66
C TYR A 81 -5.76 -0.61 2.58
N MET A 82 -6.84 -1.09 3.21
CA MET A 82 -8.11 -0.35 3.27
C MET A 82 -8.76 -0.32 4.65
N VAL A 83 -8.41 -1.23 5.57
CA VAL A 83 -9.12 -1.40 6.85
C VAL A 83 -9.10 -0.11 7.68
N ALA A 84 -7.92 0.45 7.92
CA ALA A 84 -7.77 1.68 8.72
C ALA A 84 -8.58 2.85 8.12
N ARG A 85 -8.54 3.00 6.79
CA ARG A 85 -9.27 4.06 6.08
C ARG A 85 -10.79 3.86 6.13
N THR A 86 -11.22 2.61 6.04
CA THR A 86 -12.63 2.21 6.14
C THR A 86 -13.18 2.50 7.53
N LEU A 87 -12.44 2.14 8.57
CA LEU A 87 -12.81 2.43 9.96
C LEU A 87 -12.83 3.95 10.24
N ALA A 88 -11.89 4.71 9.65
CA ALA A 88 -11.89 6.17 9.77
C ALA A 88 -13.06 6.84 9.03
N ALA A 89 -13.58 6.21 7.97
CA ALA A 89 -14.73 6.70 7.21
C ALA A 89 -16.08 6.39 7.89
N ALA A 90 -16.16 5.29 8.66
CA ALA A 90 -17.38 4.87 9.35
C ALA A 90 -18.08 5.97 10.17
N PRO A 91 -17.39 6.74 11.05
CA PRO A 91 -18.04 7.80 11.83
C PRO A 91 -18.55 8.95 10.95
N VAL A 92 -17.88 9.27 9.84
CA VAL A 92 -18.32 10.31 8.89
C VAL A 92 -19.66 9.92 8.29
N VAL A 93 -19.76 8.68 7.78
CA VAL A 93 -21.01 8.14 7.21
C VAL A 93 -22.12 8.08 8.27
N ALA A 94 -21.80 7.57 9.47
CA ALA A 94 -22.78 7.46 10.55
C ALA A 94 -23.33 8.82 10.99
N ASN A 95 -22.46 9.83 11.16
CA ASN A 95 -22.88 11.17 11.57
C ASN A 95 -23.79 11.83 10.52
N ALA A 96 -23.46 11.70 9.23
CA ALA A 96 -24.30 12.23 8.16
C ALA A 96 -25.70 11.57 8.15
N ILE A 97 -25.77 10.25 8.40
CA ILE A 97 -27.05 9.54 8.51
C ILE A 97 -27.85 10.03 9.72
N VAL A 98 -27.22 10.17 10.89
CA VAL A 98 -27.89 10.65 12.11
C VAL A 98 -28.41 12.08 11.94
N GLN A 99 -27.62 12.97 11.34
CA GLN A 99 -28.04 14.35 11.06
C GLN A 99 -29.26 14.39 10.13
N TYR A 100 -29.28 13.55 9.10
CA TYR A 100 -30.39 13.46 8.16
C TYR A 100 -31.67 12.90 8.80
N LEU A 101 -31.56 11.88 9.65
CA LEU A 101 -32.71 11.33 10.37
C LEU A 101 -33.25 12.28 11.45
N GLY A 102 -32.40 13.15 11.99
CA GLY A 102 -32.77 14.11 13.04
C GLY A 102 -33.31 15.44 12.55
N SER A 103 -33.26 15.75 11.25
CA SER A 103 -33.77 17.01 10.72
C SER A 103 -35.28 16.97 10.49
N GLU A 104 -36.03 17.99 10.94
CA GLU A 104 -37.49 18.09 10.69
C GLU A 104 -37.85 18.27 9.21
N ARG A 105 -36.87 18.63 8.38
CA ARG A 105 -37.00 18.58 6.92
C ARG A 105 -36.77 17.15 6.48
N SER A 106 -37.57 16.64 5.55
CA SER A 106 -37.25 15.44 4.77
C SER A 106 -36.57 15.85 3.45
N PRO A 107 -35.25 16.16 3.44
CA PRO A 107 -34.54 16.30 2.18
C PRO A 107 -34.58 14.98 1.41
N LEU A 108 -34.57 15.02 0.08
CA LEU A 108 -34.57 13.80 -0.74
C LEU A 108 -33.31 12.99 -0.41
N GLY A 109 -33.40 11.65 -0.37
CA GLY A 109 -32.24 10.79 -0.04
C GLY A 109 -31.01 10.98 -0.94
N SER A 110 -31.15 11.64 -2.09
CA SER A 110 -30.07 12.10 -2.96
C SER A 110 -29.21 13.22 -2.35
N GLU A 111 -29.77 14.05 -1.48
CA GLU A 111 -29.03 15.11 -0.79
C GLU A 111 -28.12 14.51 0.29
N LEU A 112 -28.64 13.57 1.08
CA LEU A 112 -27.83 12.81 2.04
C LEU A 112 -26.63 12.13 1.37
N SER A 113 -26.89 11.39 0.28
CA SER A 113 -25.82 10.68 -0.40
C SER A 113 -24.78 11.65 -0.96
N SER A 114 -25.20 12.77 -1.53
CA SER A 114 -24.31 13.84 -2.01
C SER A 114 -23.42 14.38 -0.89
N GLU A 115 -23.96 14.69 0.29
CA GLU A 115 -23.18 15.18 1.42
C GLU A 115 -22.18 14.13 1.94
N VAL A 116 -22.62 12.88 2.10
CA VAL A 116 -21.71 11.79 2.48
C VAL A 116 -20.57 11.65 1.48
N TRP A 117 -20.85 11.72 0.18
CA TRP A 117 -19.83 11.62 -0.85
C TRP A 117 -18.86 12.81 -0.86
N LYS A 118 -19.33 14.01 -0.57
CA LYS A 118 -18.49 15.20 -0.41
C LYS A 118 -17.53 15.04 0.77
N ASP A 119 -18.01 14.51 1.90
CA ASP A 119 -17.20 14.31 3.10
C ASP A 119 -16.21 13.14 2.97
N LEU A 120 -16.58 12.08 2.25
CA LEU A 120 -15.70 10.95 1.99
C LEU A 120 -14.59 11.28 0.97
N TRP A 121 -14.93 12.08 -0.05
CA TRP A 121 -14.02 12.43 -1.15
C TRP A 121 -13.87 13.95 -1.37
N PRO A 122 -13.42 14.72 -0.34
CA PRO A 122 -13.03 16.10 -0.53
C PRO A 122 -11.79 16.20 -1.43
N ILE A 123 -11.51 17.39 -1.95
CA ILE A 123 -10.46 17.59 -2.96
C ILE A 123 -9.08 17.17 -2.44
N GLU A 124 -8.81 17.33 -1.15
CA GLU A 124 -7.58 16.93 -0.48
C GLU A 124 -7.39 15.41 -0.52
N ARG A 125 -8.47 14.65 -0.26
CA ARG A 125 -8.46 13.17 -0.34
C ARG A 125 -8.27 12.67 -1.76
N ARG A 126 -8.84 13.37 -2.74
CA ARG A 126 -8.63 13.05 -4.16
C ARG A 126 -7.18 13.29 -4.56
N ARG A 127 -6.59 14.44 -4.20
CA ARG A 127 -5.17 14.74 -4.44
C ARG A 127 -4.23 13.76 -3.74
N GLN A 128 -4.52 13.42 -2.50
CA GLN A 128 -3.79 12.40 -1.73
C GLN A 128 -3.80 11.06 -2.46
N ARG A 129 -4.97 10.62 -2.95
CA ARG A 129 -5.10 9.40 -3.73
C ARG A 129 -4.29 9.45 -5.03
N GLU A 130 -4.34 10.56 -5.76
CA GLU A 130 -3.54 10.70 -6.99
C GLU A 130 -2.04 10.59 -6.72
N PHE A 131 -1.56 11.11 -5.59
CA PHE A 131 -0.17 10.89 -5.16
C PHE A 131 0.15 9.41 -4.94
N PHE A 132 -0.75 8.65 -4.32
CA PHE A 132 -0.57 7.20 -4.14
C PHE A 132 -0.65 6.44 -5.47
N CYS A 133 -1.54 6.84 -6.39
CA CYS A 133 -1.59 6.29 -7.75
C CYS A 133 -0.27 6.52 -8.48
N PHE A 134 0.31 7.72 -8.37
CA PHE A 134 1.63 8.01 -8.90
C PHE A 134 2.70 7.08 -8.31
N GLY A 135 2.72 6.90 -6.98
CA GLY A 135 3.64 5.96 -6.32
C GLY A 135 3.46 4.51 -6.80
N MET A 136 2.22 4.08 -7.02
CA MET A 136 1.91 2.77 -7.61
C MET A 136 2.45 2.63 -9.04
N ASP A 137 2.31 3.66 -9.88
CA ASP A 137 2.84 3.66 -11.25
C ASP A 137 4.37 3.61 -11.29
N ILE A 138 5.05 4.15 -10.27
CA ILE A 138 6.50 3.97 -10.09
C ILE A 138 6.81 2.51 -9.74
N LEU A 139 6.11 1.92 -8.76
CA LEU A 139 6.32 0.52 -8.38
C LEU A 139 6.12 -0.45 -9.56
N LEU A 140 5.16 -0.19 -10.44
CA LEU A 140 4.91 -0.97 -11.65
C LEU A 140 6.06 -0.92 -12.67
N LYS A 141 6.95 0.08 -12.58
CA LYS A 141 8.09 0.28 -13.49
C LYS A 141 9.43 -0.19 -12.92
N LEU A 142 9.48 -0.55 -11.63
CA LEU A 142 10.71 -1.01 -11.02
C LEU A 142 11.04 -2.42 -11.49
N ASP A 143 12.26 -2.62 -11.99
CA ASP A 143 12.81 -3.96 -12.20
C ASP A 143 13.32 -4.55 -10.87
N LEU A 144 13.71 -5.83 -10.88
CA LEU A 144 14.12 -6.52 -9.65
C LEU A 144 15.30 -5.83 -8.92
N PRO A 145 16.39 -5.41 -9.59
CA PRO A 145 17.48 -4.69 -8.94
C PRO A 145 17.04 -3.38 -8.30
N LEU A 146 16.25 -2.57 -9.02
CA LEU A 146 15.81 -1.28 -8.52
C LEU A 146 14.77 -1.43 -7.40
N ALA A 147 13.86 -2.40 -7.51
CA ALA A 147 12.95 -2.77 -6.43
C ALA A 147 13.73 -3.20 -5.19
N TRP A 148 14.78 -4.01 -5.34
CA TRP A 148 15.63 -4.42 -4.22
C TRP A 148 16.31 -3.22 -3.55
N ILE A 149 16.89 -2.28 -4.32
CA ILE A 149 17.48 -1.05 -3.77
C ILE A 149 16.42 -0.22 -3.06
N PHE A 150 15.27 -0.02 -3.70
CA PHE A 150 14.15 0.74 -3.14
C PHE A 150 13.69 0.16 -1.80
N PHE A 151 13.34 -1.13 -1.74
CA PHE A 151 12.88 -1.75 -0.50
C PHE A 151 13.98 -1.91 0.54
N SER A 152 15.22 -2.16 0.12
CA SER A 152 16.37 -2.16 1.05
C SER A 152 16.57 -0.79 1.67
N SER A 153 16.40 0.29 0.91
CA SER A 153 16.45 1.66 1.43
C SER A 153 15.32 1.97 2.43
N LEU A 154 14.21 1.24 2.39
CA LEU A 154 13.14 1.38 3.36
C LEU A 154 13.46 0.66 4.69
N ILE A 155 14.25 -0.41 4.64
CA ILE A 155 14.45 -1.37 5.76
C ILE A 155 15.84 -1.23 6.40
N TYR A 156 16.87 -0.88 5.63
CA TYR A 156 18.26 -0.84 6.08
C TYR A 156 18.65 0.51 6.70
N LYS A 157 19.03 0.50 7.98
CA LYS A 157 19.51 1.70 8.69
C LYS A 157 20.99 1.95 8.40
N PRO A 158 21.37 3.12 7.87
CA PRO A 158 22.78 3.43 7.68
C PRO A 158 23.49 3.62 9.05
N PRO A 159 24.74 3.16 9.18
CA PRO A 159 25.45 3.09 10.47
C PRO A 159 25.78 4.45 11.10
N ASP A 160 25.75 5.52 10.29
CA ASP A 160 26.08 6.90 10.64
C ASP A 160 24.86 7.74 11.08
N GLY A 161 23.63 7.20 11.01
CA GLY A 161 22.44 7.77 11.65
C GLY A 161 22.00 9.16 11.17
N PHE A 162 22.65 9.72 10.14
CA PHE A 162 22.44 11.09 9.69
C PHE A 162 21.11 11.31 8.95
N LEU A 163 20.47 10.24 8.45
CA LEU A 163 19.18 10.27 7.75
C LEU A 163 18.23 9.22 8.33
N MET A 164 17.01 9.65 8.68
CA MET A 164 15.93 8.81 9.23
C MET A 164 15.25 8.00 8.11
N LEU A 165 15.02 6.71 8.35
CA LEU A 165 14.58 5.71 7.36
C LEU A 165 13.06 5.60 7.23
N PHE A 166 12.47 4.81 6.32
CA PHE A 166 11.01 4.62 6.28
C PHE A 166 10.41 4.04 7.57
N PHE A 167 11.05 3.01 8.15
CA PHE A 167 10.62 2.43 9.43
C PHE A 167 11.19 3.15 10.66
N ASP A 168 12.20 4.02 10.49
CA ASP A 168 12.83 4.81 11.57
C ASP A 168 12.38 6.28 11.56
N LEU A 169 11.68 6.72 10.51
CA LEU A 169 10.91 7.94 10.43
C LEU A 169 9.91 7.87 11.56
N GLU A 170 9.77 8.99 12.30
CA GLU A 170 8.86 9.11 13.43
C GLU A 170 7.57 8.34 13.14
N PRO A 171 7.10 7.42 14.02
CA PRO A 171 6.04 6.46 13.70
C PRO A 171 4.81 7.05 13.01
N ARG A 172 4.58 8.35 13.20
CA ARG A 172 3.64 9.18 12.47
C ARG A 172 3.70 9.05 10.94
N TYR A 173 4.88 9.01 10.31
CA TYR A 173 4.98 9.01 8.84
C TYR A 173 4.60 7.68 8.23
N TRP A 174 5.17 6.56 8.70
CA TRP A 174 4.83 5.25 8.15
C TRP A 174 3.38 4.86 8.50
N HIS A 175 2.95 5.06 9.76
CA HIS A 175 1.56 4.84 10.14
C HIS A 175 0.64 5.73 9.32
N GLY A 176 1.00 7.00 9.16
CA GLY A 176 0.22 7.98 8.43
C GLY A 176 0.12 7.65 6.94
N PHE A 177 1.20 7.17 6.33
CA PHE A 177 1.21 6.72 4.94
C PHE A 177 0.27 5.52 4.76
N LEU A 178 0.45 4.46 5.55
CA LEU A 178 -0.34 3.22 5.47
C LEU A 178 -1.82 3.41 5.85
N SER A 179 -2.12 4.36 6.74
CA SER A 179 -3.49 4.69 7.14
C SER A 179 -4.11 5.84 6.34
N SER A 180 -3.40 6.36 5.33
CA SER A 180 -3.81 7.54 4.54
C SER A 180 -4.15 8.76 5.42
N ARG A 181 -3.39 9.00 6.48
CA ARG A 181 -3.49 10.21 7.33
C ARG A 181 -2.51 11.33 6.95
N LEU A 182 -1.50 11.04 6.12
CA LEU A 182 -0.58 12.06 5.58
C LEU A 182 -1.18 12.77 4.38
N PHE A 183 -1.24 14.10 4.38
CA PHE A 183 -1.73 14.86 3.24
C PHE A 183 -0.59 15.32 2.33
N LEU A 184 -0.92 15.97 1.22
CA LEU A 184 0.02 16.23 0.12
C LEU A 184 1.36 16.86 0.55
N PRO A 185 1.42 17.86 1.46
CA PRO A 185 2.71 18.41 1.91
C PRO A 185 3.59 17.37 2.61
N ASP A 186 2.99 16.59 3.53
CA ASP A 186 3.69 15.53 4.24
C ASP A 186 4.16 14.44 3.28
N LEU A 187 3.33 14.10 2.28
CA LEU A 187 3.63 13.10 1.26
C LEU A 187 4.76 13.52 0.32
N ILE A 188 4.83 14.80 -0.05
CA ILE A 188 5.94 15.33 -0.86
C ILE A 188 7.24 15.28 -0.06
N LEU A 189 7.23 15.77 1.18
CA LEU A 189 8.41 15.74 2.06
C LEU A 189 8.89 14.30 2.25
N PHE A 190 7.95 13.40 2.52
CA PHE A 190 8.18 11.98 2.66
C PHE A 190 8.80 11.37 1.38
N GLY A 191 8.24 11.66 0.20
CA GLY A 191 8.75 11.16 -1.08
C GLY A 191 10.15 11.69 -1.43
N LEU A 192 10.43 12.96 -1.14
CA LEU A 192 11.75 13.57 -1.34
C LEU A 192 12.80 12.95 -0.41
N SER A 193 12.45 12.69 0.84
CA SER A 193 13.32 12.01 1.80
C SER A 193 13.71 10.62 1.30
N LEU A 194 12.73 9.86 0.80
CA LEU A 194 12.98 8.53 0.24
C LEU A 194 13.87 8.58 -1.01
N PHE A 195 13.61 9.52 -1.92
CA PHE A 195 14.38 9.68 -3.16
C PHE A 195 15.85 10.01 -2.88
N ALA A 196 16.11 10.96 -1.98
CA ALA A 196 17.47 11.34 -1.59
C ALA A 196 18.25 10.15 -1.04
N HIS A 197 17.58 9.28 -0.27
CA HIS A 197 18.23 8.11 0.34
C HIS A 197 18.52 6.99 -0.68
N ALA A 198 17.54 6.63 -1.51
CA ALA A 198 17.73 5.62 -2.54
C ALA A 198 18.86 6.00 -3.52
N SER A 199 18.97 7.30 -3.83
CA SER A 199 20.04 7.83 -4.67
C SER A 199 21.43 7.63 -4.04
N ASN A 200 21.56 7.84 -2.73
CA ASN A 200 22.83 7.65 -2.01
C ASN A 200 23.26 6.17 -1.88
N ILE A 201 22.32 5.23 -1.76
CA ILE A 201 22.66 3.79 -1.76
C ILE A 201 23.17 3.35 -3.13
N SER A 202 22.56 3.86 -4.21
CA SER A 202 22.97 3.54 -5.58
C SER A 202 24.41 3.98 -5.89
N SER A 203 24.83 5.14 -5.38
CA SER A 203 26.20 5.63 -5.52
C SER A 203 27.20 4.79 -4.73
N HIS A 204 26.84 4.31 -3.53
CA HIS A 204 27.69 3.37 -2.77
C HIS A 204 27.83 1.99 -3.41
N CYS A 205 26.76 1.43 -3.99
CA CYS A 205 26.84 0.13 -4.70
C CYS A 205 27.56 0.22 -6.04
N SER A 206 27.67 1.41 -6.65
CA SER A 206 28.37 1.60 -7.93
C SER A 206 29.89 1.60 -7.81
N PHE A 207 30.45 1.72 -6.60
CA PHE A 207 31.90 1.65 -6.35
C PHE A 207 32.48 0.22 -6.23
N GLY A 208 31.64 -0.81 -6.34
CA GLY A 208 32.06 -2.22 -6.24
C GLY A 208 32.21 -2.97 -7.58
N LYS A 209 32.12 -2.28 -8.73
CA LYS A 209 32.11 -2.92 -10.07
C LYS A 209 33.44 -2.92 -10.83
N ASP A 210 34.53 -2.39 -10.26
CA ASP A 210 35.82 -2.32 -10.98
C ASP A 210 36.77 -3.51 -10.74
N ASP A 211 36.43 -4.48 -9.89
CA ASP A 211 37.31 -5.63 -9.56
C ASP A 211 36.84 -6.98 -10.13
N GLN A 212 36.34 -7.02 -11.36
CA GLN A 212 36.27 -8.26 -12.15
C GLN A 212 36.88 -8.08 -13.54
N GLN A 213 38.20 -7.88 -13.56
CA GLN A 213 39.00 -8.25 -14.73
C GLN A 213 39.10 -9.77 -14.81
N PHE A 214 38.41 -10.32 -15.81
CA PHE A 214 38.68 -11.55 -16.54
C PHE A 214 40.04 -12.21 -16.22
N SER A 215 40.03 -13.33 -15.49
CA SER A 215 41.10 -14.32 -15.54
C SER A 215 40.73 -15.37 -16.60
N THR A 216 41.08 -15.10 -17.85
CA THR A 216 41.29 -16.15 -18.84
C THR A 216 42.70 -16.67 -18.71
N ARG A 217 42.84 -17.89 -18.17
CA ARG A 217 43.79 -18.94 -18.59
C ARG A 217 43.44 -20.25 -17.92
#